data_AF-A0A9X9C477-F1
#
_entry.id   AF-A0A9X9C477-F1
#
_cell.length_a   1.000
_cell.length_b   1.000
_cell.length_c   1.000
_cell.angle_alpha   90.00
_cell.angle_beta   90.00
_cell.angle_gamma   90.00
#
_symmetry.space_group_name_H-M   'P 1'
#
loop_
_entity.id
_entity.type
_entity.pdbx_description
1 polymer ?
#
loop_
_entity_poly.entity_id
_entity_poly.type
_entity_poly.pdbx_seq_one_letter_code
_entity_poly.pdbx_strand_id
1 'polypeptide(L)' 'MKTLDDLLALLAEVGVPEDVLQEADGSWQLRQDLALSSAETVALQALLKARCVNAPSLWGGRDYSLEQLISEMS' A
#
# COMPACT_ATOMS: atom_id res chain seq x y z
N MET A 1 11.30 -4.77 1.19
CA MET A 1 10.41 -3.87 0.44
C MET A 1 10.97 -2.47 0.50
N LYS A 2 11.54 -1.97 -0.60
CA LYS A 2 12.19 -0.66 -0.65
C LYS A 2 11.92 0.13 -1.93
N THR A 3 11.10 -0.41 -2.83
CA THR A 3 10.78 0.19 -4.12
C THR A 3 9.26 0.31 -4.29
N LEU A 4 8.85 1.15 -5.23
CA LEU A 4 7.45 1.26 -5.63
C LEU A 4 6.95 -0.07 -6.22
N ASP A 5 7.78 -0.75 -7.02
CA ASP A 5 7.42 -2.05 -7.62
C ASP A 5 7.11 -3.12 -6.57
N ASP A 6 7.88 -3.19 -5.48
CA ASP A 6 7.62 -4.13 -4.37
C ASP A 6 6.24 -3.87 -3.73
N LEU A 7 5.87 -2.60 -3.60
CA LEU A 7 4.59 -2.19 -3.02
C LEU A 7 3.42 -2.43 -3.97
N LEU A 8 3.59 -2.17 -5.27
CA LEU A 8 2.60 -2.48 -6.30
C LEU A 8 2.34 -4.00 -6.37
N ALA A 9 3.38 -4.82 -6.28
CA ALA A 9 3.23 -6.27 -6.22
C ALA A 9 2.39 -6.72 -5.00
N LEU A 10 2.59 -6.09 -3.84
CA LEU A 10 1.74 -6.34 -2.67
C LEU A 10 0.30 -5.92 -2.87
N LEU A 11 0.06 -4.77 -3.50
CA LEU A 11 -1.29 -4.30 -3.78
C LEU A 11 -2.03 -5.24 -4.74
N ALA A 12 -1.33 -5.80 -5.73
CA ALA A 12 -1.86 -6.85 -6.59
C ALA A 12 -2.26 -8.11 -5.79
N GLU A 13 -1.42 -8.54 -4.85
CA GLU A 13 -1.74 -9.68 -3.96
C GLU A 13 -2.97 -9.42 -3.06
N VAL A 14 -3.23 -8.15 -2.72
CA VAL A 14 -4.39 -7.73 -1.91
C VAL A 14 -5.68 -7.69 -2.75
N GLY A 15 -5.58 -7.65 -4.08
CA GLY A 15 -6.70 -7.65 -5.00
C GLY A 15 -6.87 -6.36 -5.81
N VAL A 16 -5.93 -5.42 -5.72
CA VAL A 16 -5.96 -4.22 -6.57
C VAL A 16 -5.70 -4.63 -8.03
N PRO A 17 -6.55 -4.23 -8.99
CA PRO A 17 -6.40 -4.60 -10.38
C PRO A 17 -5.07 -4.13 -10.99
N GLU A 18 -4.42 -4.99 -11.78
CA GLU A 18 -3.10 -4.68 -12.38
C GLU A 18 -3.16 -3.49 -13.34
N ASP A 19 -4.28 -3.29 -14.04
CA ASP A 19 -4.49 -2.14 -14.92
C ASP A 19 -4.47 -0.81 -14.16
N VAL A 20 -5.04 -0.78 -12.95
CA VAL A 20 -4.98 0.39 -12.06
C VAL A 20 -3.55 0.61 -11.56
N LEU A 21 -2.85 -0.46 -11.19
CA LEU A 21 -1.48 -0.39 -10.67
C LEU A 21 -0.46 0.06 -11.73
N GLN A 22 -0.72 -0.16 -13.02
CA GLN A 22 0.12 0.32 -14.11
C GLN A 22 0.11 1.84 -14.27
N GLU A 23 -0.98 2.49 -13.88
CA GLU A 23 -1.12 3.96 -13.92
C GLU A 23 -0.76 4.63 -12.58
N ALA A 24 -0.68 3.85 -11.51
CA ALA A 24 -0.38 4.35 -10.18
C ALA A 24 1.05 4.88 -10.09
N ASP A 25 1.19 6.07 -9.49
CA ASP A 25 2.48 6.67 -9.16
C ASP A 25 2.67 6.81 -7.64
N GLY A 26 3.85 7.27 -7.24
CA GLY A 26 4.21 7.46 -5.83
C GLY A 26 3.27 8.39 -5.04
N SER A 27 2.56 9.28 -5.72
CA SER A 27 1.67 10.27 -5.09
C SER A 27 0.29 9.72 -4.78
N TRP A 28 -0.12 8.61 -5.41
CA TRP A 28 -1.44 8.00 -5.20
C TRP A 28 -1.60 7.51 -3.76
N GLN A 29 -2.79 7.76 -3.23
CA GLN A 29 -3.19 7.38 -1.88
C GLN A 29 -4.01 6.08 -1.87
N LEU A 30 -3.83 5.29 -0.80
CA LEU A 30 -4.46 3.99 -0.66
C LEU A 30 -6.00 4.05 -0.72
N ARG A 31 -6.63 4.99 -0.01
CA ARG A 31 -8.11 5.05 0.04
C ARG A 31 -8.69 6.05 -0.94
N GLN A 32 -8.02 7.17 -1.14
CA GLN A 32 -8.55 8.23 -1.99
C GLN A 32 -8.43 7.88 -3.48
N ASP A 33 -7.27 7.35 -3.91
CA ASP A 33 -6.99 7.12 -5.33
C ASP A 33 -7.15 5.65 -5.69
N LEU A 34 -6.58 4.73 -4.91
CA LEU A 34 -6.71 3.28 -5.12
C LEU A 34 -8.01 2.69 -4.55
N ALA A 35 -8.81 3.51 -3.84
CA ALA A 35 -10.10 3.12 -3.29
C ALA A 35 -10.09 1.83 -2.46
N LEU A 36 -8.99 1.51 -1.75
CA LEU A 36 -8.89 0.30 -0.95
C LEU A 36 -10.05 0.24 0.06
N SER A 37 -10.79 -0.85 -0.02
CA SER A 37 -11.80 -1.20 0.97
C SER A 37 -11.17 -1.47 2.33
N SER A 38 -12.00 -1.51 3.37
CA SER A 38 -11.54 -1.89 4.71
C SER A 38 -10.92 -3.29 4.73
N ALA A 39 -11.45 -4.24 3.95
CA ALA A 39 -10.92 -5.61 3.89
C ALA A 39 -9.54 -5.64 3.22
N GLU A 40 -9.37 -4.94 2.11
CA GLU A 40 -8.08 -4.81 1.42
C GLU A 40 -7.06 -4.08 2.29
N THR A 41 -7.48 -3.05 3.02
CA THR A 41 -6.60 -2.34 3.97
C THR A 41 -6.13 -3.27 5.10
N VAL A 42 -7.00 -4.15 5.63
CA VAL A 42 -6.61 -5.16 6.62
C VAL A 42 -5.59 -6.13 6.02
N ALA A 43 -5.85 -6.64 4.82
CA ALA A 43 -4.98 -7.59 4.14
C ALA A 43 -3.59 -6.98 3.87
N LEU A 44 -3.56 -5.74 3.35
CA LEU A 44 -2.33 -5.00 3.14
C LEU A 44 -1.55 -4.83 4.45
N GLN A 45 -2.21 -4.38 5.53
CA GLN A 45 -1.56 -4.23 6.84
C GLN A 45 -0.91 -5.54 7.33
N ALA A 46 -1.58 -6.68 7.13
CA ALA A 46 -1.07 -7.99 7.51
C ALA A 46 0.18 -8.36 6.70
N LEU A 47 0.15 -8.16 5.38
CA LEU A 47 1.29 -8.42 4.50
C LEU A 47 2.47 -7.49 4.79
N LEU A 48 2.22 -6.20 5.03
CA LEU A 48 3.23 -5.23 5.44
C LEU A 48 3.93 -5.71 6.72
N LYS A 49 3.18 -6.10 7.76
CA LYS A 49 3.75 -6.61 9.02
C LYS A 49 4.53 -7.91 8.86
N ALA A 50 4.13 -8.77 7.92
CA ALA A 50 4.83 -10.02 7.65
C ALA A 50 6.16 -9.81 6.91
N ARG A 51 6.25 -8.77 6.06
CA ARG A 51 7.41 -8.53 5.18
C ARG A 51 8.33 -7.39 5.63
N CYS A 52 7.85 -6.48 6.48
CA CYS A 52 8.57 -5.32 6.98
C CYS A 52 8.60 -5.31 8.51
N VAL A 53 9.81 -5.18 9.07
CA VAL A 53 10.02 -5.08 10.52
C VAL A 53 9.38 -3.80 11.09
N ASN A 54 9.44 -2.70 10.34
CA ASN A 54 8.89 -1.40 10.73
C ASN A 54 7.67 -1.03 9.88
N ALA A 55 6.71 -1.96 9.73
CA ALA A 55 5.50 -1.67 8.97
C ALA A 55 4.67 -0.56 9.66
N PRO A 56 4.34 0.54 8.97
CA PRO A 56 3.49 1.58 9.53
C PRO A 56 2.08 1.06 9.78
N SER A 57 1.36 1.76 10.67
CA SER A 57 -0.05 1.47 10.92
C SER A 57 -0.91 2.20 9.91
N LEU A 58 -1.60 1.44 9.06
CA LEU A 58 -2.64 1.94 8.16
C LEU A 58 -3.91 2.38 8.90
N TRP A 59 -4.03 2.03 10.18
CA TRP A 59 -5.16 2.43 11.01
C TRP A 59 -5.07 3.88 11.46
N GLY A 60 -6.21 4.58 11.39
CA GLY A 60 -6.33 5.99 11.74
C GLY A 60 -7.05 6.78 10.65
N GLY A 61 -7.24 8.08 10.88
CA GLY A 61 -7.86 8.98 9.89
C GLY A 61 -6.92 9.47 8.78
N ARG A 62 -5.63 9.10 8.83
CA ARG A 62 -4.64 9.44 7.80
C ARG A 62 -4.75 8.45 6.64
N ASP A 63 -4.77 8.97 5.42
CA ASP A 63 -4.53 8.19 4.21
C ASP A 63 -3.05 8.33 3.82
N TYR A 64 -2.49 7.24 3.29
CA TYR A 64 -1.07 7.14 2.99
C TYR A 64 -0.86 7.13 1.48
N SER A 65 0.08 7.94 1.00
CA SER A 65 0.57 7.77 -0.36
C SER A 65 1.55 6.60 -0.48
N LEU A 66 1.72 6.06 -1.69
CA LEU A 66 2.65 4.97 -1.94
C LEU A 66 4.10 5.36 -1.58
N GLU A 67 4.54 6.56 -1.91
CA GLU A 67 5.86 7.08 -1.50
C GLU A 67 5.99 7.23 0.01
N GLN A 68 4.96 7.72 0.69
CA GLN A 68 4.99 7.85 2.15
C GLN A 68 5.14 6.48 2.81
N LEU A 69 4.43 5.47 2.30
CA LEU A 69 4.59 4.09 2.76
C LEU A 69 6.03 3.61 2.59
N ILE A 70 6.61 3.77 1.40
CA ILE A 70 7.98 3.34 1.11
C ILE A 70 8.98 4.04 2.04
N SER A 71 8.77 5.33 2.30
CA SER A 71 9.60 6.12 3.20
C SER A 71 9.50 5.66 4.66
N GLU A 72 8.30 5.38 5.18
CA GLU A 72 8.11 4.90 6.56
C GLU A 72 8.63 3.46 6.76
N MET A 73 8.77 2.68 5.69
CA MET A 73 9.32 1.31 5.73
C MET A 73 10.84 1.23 5.53
N SER A 74 11.52 2.34 5.22
CA SER A 74 12.95 2.39 4.89
C SER A 74 13.89 2.33 6.09
#